data_AF-A0A7W0LF41-F1
#
_entry.id   AF-A0A7W0LF41-F1
#
_cell.length_a   1.000
_cell.length_b   1.000
_cell.length_c   1.000
_cell.angle_alpha   90.00
_cell.angle_beta   90.00
_cell.angle_gamma   90.00
#
_symmetry.space_group_name_H-M   'P 1'
#
loop_
_entity.id
_entity.type
_entity.pdbx_description
1 polymer ?
#
loop_
_entity_poly.entity_id
_entity_poly.type
_entity_poly.pdbx_seq_one_letter_code
_entity_poly.pdbx_strand_id
1 'polypeptide(L)'
;MCGAHAAVRHLLGGMMQAEHPVTIVDMEAGLEHLSRGTGRHVDTLVVVLEPYYKALEIGRRAAELGKELGVSRVLAVANKLRDAEDTAAVREFARANNLEIAGEIPLDDNIRKGDLAGRAPIELASSPAVSAIASLASRLVG
;
A
#
# COMPACT_ATOMS: atom_id res chain seq x y z
N MET A 1 -15.80 -13.26 19.56
CA MET A 1 -15.11 -12.21 18.81
C MET A 1 -13.92 -11.78 19.67
N CYS A 2 -12.70 -12.09 19.24
CA CYS A 2 -11.50 -12.16 20.10
C CYS A 2 -10.98 -10.76 20.51
N GLY A 3 -10.53 -10.61 21.76
CA GLY A 3 -10.10 -9.33 22.36
C GLY A 3 -8.99 -8.58 21.60
N ALA A 4 -8.20 -9.29 20.78
CA ALA A 4 -7.19 -8.68 19.90
C ALA A 4 -7.81 -7.68 18.89
N HIS A 5 -8.99 -7.97 18.34
CA HIS A 5 -9.65 -7.06 17.39
C HIS A 5 -10.19 -5.79 18.06
N ALA A 6 -10.56 -5.86 19.33
CA ALA A 6 -10.98 -4.69 20.10
C ALA A 6 -9.77 -3.81 20.45
N ALA A 7 -8.62 -4.41 20.77
CA ALA A 7 -7.38 -3.69 21.06
C ALA A 7 -6.86 -2.94 19.82
N VAL A 8 -6.78 -3.59 18.66
CA VAL A 8 -6.36 -2.92 17.41
C VAL A 8 -7.30 -1.77 17.06
N ARG A 9 -8.62 -1.95 17.19
CA ARG A 9 -9.60 -0.88 16.98
C ARG A 9 -9.41 0.29 17.93
N HIS A 10 -9.16 0.03 19.20
CA HIS A 10 -8.96 1.07 20.21
C HIS A 10 -7.67 1.84 19.96
N LEU A 11 -6.58 1.14 19.60
CA LEU A 11 -5.31 1.76 19.23
C LEU A 11 -5.47 2.63 17.98
N LEU A 12 -6.10 2.12 16.92
CA LEU A 12 -6.37 2.89 15.70
C LEU A 12 -7.23 4.13 16.00
N GLY A 13 -8.30 3.99 16.78
CA GLY A 13 -9.15 5.11 17.18
C GLY A 13 -8.44 6.14 18.06
N GLY A 14 -7.52 5.71 18.93
CA GLY A 14 -6.71 6.60 19.76
C GLY A 14 -5.62 7.33 18.98
N MET A 15 -4.96 6.66 18.03
CA MET A 15 -3.94 7.27 17.15
C MET A 15 -4.54 8.33 16.24
N MET A 16 -5.79 8.16 15.81
CA MET A 16 -6.53 9.17 15.04
C MET A 16 -6.94 10.41 15.83
N GLN A 17 -6.96 10.34 17.16
CA GLN A 17 -7.27 11.47 18.05
C GLN A 17 -6.00 12.22 18.49
N ALA A 18 -4.81 11.66 18.23
CA ALA A 18 -3.54 12.31 18.50
C ALA A 18 -3.21 13.30 17.37
N GLU A 19 -2.57 14.43 17.70
CA GLU A 19 -2.03 15.40 16.75
C GLU A 19 -0.79 14.85 16.02
N HIS A 20 -0.92 13.70 15.37
CA HIS A 20 0.06 13.21 14.41
C HIS A 20 -0.40 13.60 13.00
N PRO A 21 0.42 14.28 12.18
CA PRO A 21 0.00 14.75 10.86
C PRO A 21 -0.34 13.59 9.91
N VAL A 22 0.22 12.38 10.12
CA VAL A 22 -0.02 11.18 9.31
C VAL A 22 0.10 9.93 10.19
N THR A 23 -0.86 9.00 10.08
CA THR A 23 -0.77 7.65 10.65
C THR A 23 -0.69 6.63 9.53
N ILE A 24 0.34 5.77 9.55
CA ILE A 24 0.51 4.66 8.59
C ILE A 24 0.26 3.36 9.33
N VAL A 25 -0.62 2.52 8.78
CA VAL A 25 -0.95 1.20 9.33
C VAL A 25 -0.55 0.15 8.31
N ASP A 26 0.45 -0.66 8.65
CA ASP A 26 0.78 -1.84 7.87
C ASP A 26 -0.20 -2.97 8.21
N MET A 27 -0.78 -3.58 7.18
CA MET A 27 -1.84 -4.57 7.31
C MET A 27 -1.54 -5.78 6.44
N GLU A 28 -1.93 -6.96 6.92
CA GLU A 28 -1.95 -8.14 6.06
C GLU A 28 -2.88 -7.88 4.85
N ALA A 29 -2.63 -8.62 3.75
CA ALA A 29 -3.40 -8.48 2.51
C ALA A 29 -4.92 -8.73 2.71
N GLY A 30 -5.27 -9.41 3.80
CA GLY A 30 -6.63 -9.57 4.26
C GLY A 30 -7.09 -8.37 5.11
N LEU A 31 -8.17 -7.72 4.68
CA LEU A 31 -8.78 -6.62 5.44
C LEU A 31 -9.73 -7.13 6.54
N GLU A 32 -9.63 -8.39 6.99
CA GLU A 32 -10.46 -8.96 8.06
C GLU A 32 -10.38 -8.18 9.38
N HIS A 33 -9.27 -7.49 9.61
CA HIS A 33 -9.10 -6.62 10.78
C HIS A 33 -9.86 -5.29 10.64
N LEU A 34 -10.23 -4.89 9.42
CA LEU A 34 -11.10 -3.76 9.15
C LEU A 34 -12.57 -4.21 9.16
N SER A 35 -13.22 -4.00 10.29
CA SER A 35 -14.68 -4.16 10.38
C SER A 35 -15.44 -3.01 9.67
N ARG A 36 -16.74 -3.22 9.41
CA ARG A 36 -17.68 -2.22 8.84
C ARG A 36 -17.73 -0.86 9.56
N GLY A 37 -17.15 -0.72 10.76
CA GLY A 37 -17.09 0.55 11.51
C GLY A 37 -15.72 1.26 11.48
N THR A 38 -14.65 0.57 11.11
CA THR A 38 -13.27 1.11 11.09
C THR A 38 -12.86 1.63 9.72
N GLY A 39 -13.46 1.13 8.63
CA GLY A 39 -13.17 1.64 7.28
C GLY A 39 -13.48 3.14 7.08
N ARG A 40 -14.52 3.65 7.77
CA ARG A 40 -14.91 5.09 7.75
C ARG A 40 -13.86 6.03 8.35
N HIS A 41 -12.92 5.46 9.08
CA HIS A 41 -11.87 6.17 9.78
C HIS A 41 -10.54 6.13 8.99
N VAL A 42 -10.54 5.49 7.82
CA VAL A 42 -9.38 5.39 6.93
C VAL A 42 -9.59 6.34 5.76
N ASP A 43 -8.72 7.32 5.62
CA ASP A 43 -8.79 8.29 4.51
C ASP A 43 -8.37 7.65 3.18
N THR A 44 -7.29 6.86 3.21
CA THR A 44 -6.71 6.23 2.02
C THR A 44 -6.26 4.81 2.31
N LEU A 45 -6.68 3.87 1.45
CA LEU A 45 -6.11 2.52 1.36
C LEU A 45 -5.13 2.45 0.20
N VAL A 46 -3.89 2.06 0.48
CA VAL A 46 -2.86 1.85 -0.54
C VAL A 46 -2.65 0.35 -0.72
N VAL A 47 -2.99 -0.16 -1.90
CA VAL A 47 -2.85 -1.57 -2.29
C VAL A 47 -1.59 -1.75 -3.12
N VAL A 48 -0.63 -2.51 -2.60
CA VAL A 48 0.62 -2.79 -3.32
C VAL A 48 0.42 -3.99 -4.25
N LEU A 49 0.69 -3.79 -5.54
CA LEU A 49 0.58 -4.77 -6.61
C LEU A 49 1.98 -5.17 -7.08
N GLU A 50 2.19 -6.45 -7.39
CA GLU A 50 3.41 -6.93 -8.06
C GLU A 50 3.05 -7.48 -9.45
N PRO A 51 3.99 -7.54 -10.42
CA PRO A 51 3.73 -7.97 -11.80
C PRO A 51 3.58 -9.51 -11.92
N TYR A 52 2.75 -10.09 -11.06
CA TYR A 52 2.38 -11.49 -11.06
C TYR A 52 0.86 -11.60 -10.97
N TYR A 53 0.23 -12.35 -11.87
CA TYR A 53 -1.23 -12.43 -11.97
C TYR A 53 -1.92 -12.72 -10.62
N LYS A 54 -1.37 -13.65 -9.83
CA LYS A 54 -1.91 -13.98 -8.51
C LYS A 54 -1.86 -12.79 -7.53
N ALA A 55 -0.78 -12.01 -7.53
CA ALA A 55 -0.64 -10.83 -6.70
C ALA A 55 -1.62 -9.73 -7.14
N LEU A 56 -1.79 -9.56 -8.45
CA LEU A 56 -2.76 -8.62 -9.03
C LEU A 56 -4.20 -8.96 -8.63
N GLU A 57 -4.60 -10.23 -8.71
CA GLU A 57 -5.93 -10.68 -8.28
C GLU A 57 -6.17 -10.48 -6.78
N ILE A 58 -5.17 -10.72 -5.93
CA ILE A 58 -5.26 -10.46 -4.48
C ILE A 58 -5.46 -8.96 -4.23
N GLY A 59 -4.65 -8.12 -4.88
CA GLY A 59 -4.77 -6.67 -4.77
C GLY A 59 -6.12 -6.12 -5.26
N ARG A 60 -6.66 -6.65 -6.37
CA ARG A 60 -8.00 -6.30 -6.85
C ARG A 60 -9.06 -6.56 -5.79
N ARG A 61 -9.05 -7.75 -5.17
CA ARG A 61 -10.01 -8.11 -4.10
C ARG A 61 -9.86 -7.22 -2.88
N ALA A 62 -8.62 -6.88 -2.48
CA ALA A 62 -8.37 -5.95 -1.38
C ALA A 62 -8.93 -4.55 -1.70
N ALA A 63 -8.76 -4.07 -2.92
CA ALA A 63 -9.32 -2.79 -3.36
C ALA A 63 -10.85 -2.77 -3.36
N GLU A 64 -11.49 -3.85 -3.81
CA GLU A 64 -12.95 -4.03 -3.76
C GLU A 64 -13.47 -4.02 -2.32
N LEU A 65 -12.83 -4.80 -1.44
CA LEU A 65 -13.20 -4.86 -0.03
C LEU A 65 -13.01 -3.50 0.67
N GLY A 66 -11.94 -2.76 0.35
CA GLY A 66 -11.74 -1.40 0.85
C GLY A 66 -12.89 -0.46 0.47
N LYS A 67 -13.35 -0.52 -0.79
CA LYS A 67 -14.52 0.25 -1.27
C LYS A 67 -15.80 -0.17 -0.54
N GLU A 68 -16.04 -1.48 -0.36
CA GLU A 68 -17.19 -2.00 0.37
C GLU A 68 -17.22 -1.58 1.85
N LEU A 69 -16.05 -1.43 2.47
CA LEU A 69 -15.89 -0.97 3.85
C LEU A 69 -16.03 0.56 3.99
N GLY A 70 -16.21 1.27 2.87
CA GLY A 70 -16.47 2.71 2.84
C GLY A 70 -15.22 3.58 2.94
N VAL A 71 -14.04 3.06 2.58
CA VAL A 71 -12.80 3.86 2.49
C VAL A 71 -12.95 4.90 1.37
N SER A 72 -12.64 6.16 1.67
CA SER A 72 -12.86 7.28 0.74
C SER A 72 -11.98 7.22 -0.50
N ARG A 73 -10.72 6.80 -0.35
CA ARG A 73 -9.74 6.73 -1.43
C ARG A 73 -9.05 5.37 -1.45
N VAL A 74 -9.11 4.66 -2.58
CA VAL A 74 -8.43 3.37 -2.76
C VAL A 74 -7.47 3.48 -3.93
N LEU A 75 -6.18 3.38 -3.65
CA LEU A 75 -5.08 3.55 -4.62
C LEU A 75 -4.30 2.27 -4.75
N ALA A 76 -3.76 2.02 -5.94
CA ALA A 76 -2.82 0.96 -6.21
C ALA A 76 -1.40 1.51 -6.38
N VAL A 77 -0.39 0.73 -5.96
CA VAL A 77 1.02 1.00 -6.22
C VAL A 77 1.61 -0.21 -6.92
N ALA A 78 2.09 -0.03 -8.14
CA ALA A 78 2.77 -1.08 -8.87
C ALA A 78 4.22 -1.18 -8.40
N ASN A 79 4.61 -2.30 -7.80
CA ASN A 79 5.89 -2.49 -7.15
C ASN A 79 6.70 -3.60 -7.81
N LYS A 80 8.03 -3.55 -7.66
CA LYS A 80 8.99 -4.52 -8.21
C LYS A 80 8.91 -4.69 -9.74
N LEU A 81 8.67 -3.59 -10.46
CA LEU A 81 8.65 -3.62 -11.93
C LEU A 81 10.07 -3.81 -12.48
N ARG A 82 10.32 -4.90 -13.20
CA ARG A 82 11.64 -5.23 -13.75
C ARG A 82 11.92 -4.51 -15.07
N ASP A 83 10.88 -4.36 -15.88
CA ASP A 83 10.97 -3.84 -17.24
C ASP A 83 9.64 -3.22 -17.72
N ALA A 84 9.61 -2.86 -19.00
CA ALA A 84 8.44 -2.29 -19.64
C ALA A 84 7.29 -3.30 -19.78
N GLU A 85 7.57 -4.60 -19.83
CA GLU A 85 6.56 -5.65 -19.94
C GLU A 85 5.79 -5.78 -18.63
N ASP A 86 6.50 -5.82 -17.49
CA ASP A 86 5.91 -5.76 -16.16
C ASP A 86 5.01 -4.52 -16.00
N THR A 87 5.51 -3.36 -16.44
CA THR A 87 4.78 -2.09 -16.36
C THR A 87 3.50 -2.15 -17.20
N ALA A 88 3.58 -2.67 -18.42
CA ALA A 88 2.43 -2.81 -19.32
C ALA A 88 1.38 -3.76 -18.74
N ALA A 89 1.81 -4.91 -18.21
CA ALA A 89 0.93 -5.92 -17.62
C ALA A 89 0.14 -5.37 -16.43
N VAL A 90 0.81 -4.68 -15.49
CA VAL A 90 0.13 -4.10 -14.32
C VAL A 90 -0.83 -2.99 -14.74
N ARG A 91 -0.46 -2.13 -15.70
CA ARG A 91 -1.34 -1.07 -16.22
C ARG A 91 -2.55 -1.62 -16.97
N GLU A 92 -2.39 -2.67 -17.76
CA GLU A 92 -3.49 -3.33 -18.45
C GLU A 92 -4.47 -3.93 -17.44
N PHE A 93 -3.96 -4.70 -16.48
CA PHE A 93 -4.79 -5.28 -15.42
C PHE A 93 -5.51 -4.21 -14.60
N ALA A 94 -4.81 -3.14 -14.21
CA ALA A 94 -5.41 -2.04 -13.45
C ALA A 94 -6.53 -1.34 -14.22
N ARG A 95 -6.35 -1.09 -15.53
CA ARG A 95 -7.39 -0.52 -16.40
C ARG A 95 -8.60 -1.43 -16.52
N ALA A 96 -8.39 -2.73 -16.72
CA ALA A 96 -9.48 -3.70 -16.83
C ALA A 96 -10.31 -3.81 -15.54
N ASN A 97 -9.71 -3.48 -14.38
CA ASN A 97 -10.33 -3.64 -13.06
C ASN A 97 -10.61 -2.31 -12.33
N ASN A 98 -10.55 -1.17 -13.03
CA ASN A 98 -10.79 0.16 -12.47
C ASN A 98 -9.97 0.46 -11.19
N LEU A 99 -8.68 0.12 -11.24
CA LEU A 99 -7.71 0.42 -10.19
C LEU A 99 -6.91 1.67 -10.57
N GLU A 100 -6.86 2.65 -9.68
CA GLU A 100 -6.06 3.88 -9.85
C GLU A 100 -4.62 3.62 -9.42
N ILE A 101 -3.66 3.62 -10.35
CA ILE A 101 -2.24 3.49 -10.02
C ILE A 101 -1.70 4.88 -9.59
N ALA A 102 -1.34 5.01 -8.32
CA ALA A 102 -0.77 6.22 -7.73
C ALA A 102 0.76 6.32 -7.89
N GLY A 103 1.43 5.18 -8.13
CA GLY A 103 2.88 5.13 -8.27
C GLY A 103 3.38 3.80 -8.82
N GLU A 104 4.57 3.87 -9.44
CA GLU A 104 5.29 2.74 -10.02
C GLU A 104 6.69 2.71 -9.41
N ILE A 105 7.04 1.58 -8.79
CA ILE A 105 8.30 1.38 -8.09
C ILE A 105 9.08 0.29 -8.83
N PRO A 106 10.28 0.60 -9.36
CA PRO A 106 11.09 -0.39 -10.06
C PRO A 106 11.62 -1.45 -9.09
N LEU A 107 11.88 -2.65 -9.59
CA LEU A 107 12.70 -3.62 -8.88
C LEU A 107 14.12 -3.04 -8.74
N ASP A 108 14.61 -2.96 -7.51
CA ASP A 108 15.91 -2.38 -7.22
C ASP A 108 16.72 -3.27 -6.28
N ASP A 109 17.82 -3.79 -6.81
CA ASP A 109 18.73 -4.68 -6.09
C ASP A 109 19.43 -3.97 -4.93
N ASN A 110 19.50 -2.64 -4.92
CA ASN A 110 20.05 -1.88 -3.80
C ASN A 110 19.18 -2.03 -2.55
N ILE A 111 17.85 -2.10 -2.70
CA ILE A 111 16.92 -2.36 -1.58
C ILE A 111 17.27 -3.70 -0.94
N ARG A 112 17.39 -4.76 -1.76
CA ARG A 112 17.71 -6.12 -1.29
C ARG A 112 19.09 -6.17 -0.62
N LYS A 113 20.10 -5.53 -1.20
CA LYS A 113 21.46 -5.48 -0.62
C LYS A 113 21.48 -4.68 0.68
N GLY A 114 20.72 -3.59 0.76
CA GLY A 114 20.56 -2.77 1.96
C GLY A 114 19.93 -3.54 3.09
N ASP A 115 18.82 -4.23 2.80
CA ASP A 115 18.11 -5.09 3.76
C ASP A 115 19.02 -6.17 4.33
N LEU A 116 19.76 -6.88 3.48
CA LEU A 116 20.76 -7.88 3.90
C LEU A 116 21.88 -7.28 4.77
N ALA A 117 22.16 -5.99 4.63
CA ALA A 117 23.15 -5.27 5.41
C ALA A 117 22.56 -4.58 6.66
N GLY A 118 21.27 -4.76 6.95
CA GLY A 118 20.57 -4.11 8.07
C GLY A 118 20.42 -2.60 7.91
N ARG A 119 20.46 -2.08 6.67
CA ARG A 119 20.30 -0.65 6.37
C ARG A 119 18.88 -0.38 5.90
N ALA A 120 18.27 0.67 6.45
CA ALA A 120 16.93 1.08 6.05
C ALA A 120 16.95 1.62 4.60
N PRO A 121 15.85 1.46 3.84
CA PRO A 121 15.75 1.98 2.47
C PRO A 121 16.10 3.47 2.34
N ILE A 122 15.71 4.31 3.31
CA ILE A 122 15.99 5.76 3.28
C ILE A 122 17.49 6.10 3.32
N GLU A 123 18.32 5.18 3.79
CA GLU A 123 19.77 5.34 3.85
C GLU A 123 20.46 4.98 2.52
N LEU A 124 19.72 4.42 1.56
CA LEU A 124 20.25 3.97 0.28
C LEU A 124 20.28 5.13 -0.72
N ALA A 125 21.38 5.88 -0.69
CA ALA A 125 21.66 6.92 -1.68
C ALA A 125 21.53 6.37 -3.11
N SER A 126 20.90 7.15 -4.00
CA SER A 126 20.76 6.85 -5.43
C SER A 126 19.94 5.62 -5.80
N SER A 127 19.16 5.04 -4.88
CA SER A 127 18.18 4.00 -5.21
C SER A 127 17.01 4.56 -6.05
N PRO A 128 16.76 4.06 -7.27
CA PRO A 128 15.59 4.45 -8.05
C PRO A 128 14.26 4.11 -7.34
N ALA A 129 14.22 2.99 -6.61
CA ALA A 129 13.04 2.61 -5.84
C ALA A 129 12.76 3.61 -4.71
N VAL A 130 13.78 3.98 -3.92
CA VAL A 130 13.64 4.99 -2.85
C VAL A 130 13.19 6.33 -3.41
N SER A 131 13.75 6.75 -4.55
CA SER A 131 13.37 8.00 -5.22
C SER A 131 11.90 7.99 -5.68
N ALA A 132 11.44 6.85 -6.22
CA ALA A 132 10.05 6.67 -6.62
C ALA A 132 9.09 6.66 -5.41
N ILE A 133 9.47 5.99 -4.31
CA ILE A 133 8.70 5.97 -3.05
C ILE A 133 8.60 7.38 -2.46
N ALA A 134 9.69 8.16 -2.43
CA ALA A 134 9.68 9.53 -1.91
C ALA A 134 8.76 10.45 -2.74
N SER A 135 8.79 10.28 -4.07
CA SER A 135 7.90 11.00 -4.99
C SER A 135 6.43 10.64 -4.78
N LEU A 136 6.14 9.34 -4.51
CA LEU A 136 4.80 8.88 -4.17
C LEU A 136 4.32 9.46 -2.83
N ALA A 137 5.15 9.37 -1.79
CA ALA A 137 4.82 9.87 -0.45
C ALA A 137 4.44 11.36 -0.47
N SER A 138 5.18 12.17 -1.24
CA SER A 138 4.91 13.60 -1.40
C SER A 138 3.53 13.91 -2.03
N ARG A 139 2.99 12.99 -2.84
CA ARG A 139 1.65 13.11 -3.45
C ARG A 139 0.51 12.56 -2.58
N LEU A 140 0.84 11.76 -1.57
CA LEU A 140 -0.16 11.14 -0.67
C LEU A 140 -0.41 12.00 0.57
N VAL A 141 0.62 12.73 1.02
CA VAL A 141 0.62 13.51 2.27
C VAL A 141 0.40 15.02 2.04
N GLY A 142 0.45 15.48 0.79
CA GLY A 142 0.16 16.86 0.39
C GLY A 142 -1.28 17.05 -0.07
#